data_AF-A0A2H1VF76-F1
#
_entry.id   AF-A0A2H1VF76-F1
#
_cell.length_a   1.000
_cell.length_b   1.000
_cell.length_c   1.000
_cell.angle_alpha   90.00
_cell.angle_beta   90.00
_cell.angle_gamma   90.00
#
_symmetry.space_group_name_H-M   'P 1'
#
loop_
_entity.id
_entity.type
_entity.pdbx_description
1 polymer ?
#
loop_
_entity_poly.entity_id
_entity_poly.type
_entity_poly.pdbx_seq_one_letter_code
_entity_poly.pdbx_strand_id
1 'polypeptide(L)'
;MCVAANRQSSRLYASGMTAWMRYQILLLHNRHRDNIAMGLEPGQPPATNMRKMYWDYELEHMAEIWARQCQKRHDECRNTIRFNVLQNMDVRAVVSRVTEAQLLADAVGAWFSGSRALPPEHVWSFRLSNCSAPGGCNAHWYSAAAWASTWRLGCSQALCTAKKPSCALFRKKRGTGLQSYERSVSNVTRTYPPSQNLLRRTRYLTTTTSPRFEDYANTDRIYHPKESPLHRGVLRSEMKGKKRKESKILAYTFCNYGPAGNIDGFPIYEVGTTCSNCPQGTQCGDRMHRALCSVAGDPETKD
;
A
#
# COMPACT_ATOMS: atom_id res chain seq x y z
N MET A 1 -10.24 15.93 -5.35
CA MET A 1 -9.74 16.27 -6.71
C MET A 1 -10.82 15.95 -7.74
N CYS A 2 -11.19 16.93 -8.55
CA CYS A 2 -12.23 16.80 -9.57
C CYS A 2 -11.70 16.06 -10.80
N VAL A 3 -12.44 15.04 -11.23
CA VAL A 3 -12.16 14.31 -12.47
C VAL A 3 -12.69 15.15 -13.63
N ALA A 4 -11.90 15.32 -14.69
CA ALA A 4 -12.32 16.07 -15.88
C ALA A 4 -13.69 15.57 -16.38
N ALA A 5 -14.55 16.49 -16.82
CA ALA A 5 -15.98 16.28 -17.10
C ALA A 5 -16.34 15.12 -18.04
N ASN A 6 -15.37 14.51 -18.73
CA ASN A 6 -15.55 13.35 -19.64
C ASN A 6 -14.66 12.13 -19.33
N ARG A 7 -14.02 12.06 -18.15
CA ARG A 7 -13.27 10.87 -17.71
C ARG A 7 -14.06 10.14 -16.63
N GLN A 8 -14.43 8.88 -16.87
CA GLN A 8 -14.97 8.03 -15.80
C GLN A 8 -13.83 7.65 -14.85
N SER A 9 -13.85 8.17 -13.62
CA SER A 9 -13.02 7.61 -12.55
C SER A 9 -13.50 6.21 -12.21
N SER A 10 -12.57 5.36 -11.78
CA SER A 10 -12.92 4.10 -11.14
C SER A 10 -13.86 4.38 -9.97
N ARG A 11 -15.02 3.71 -9.96
CA ARG A 11 -16.01 3.82 -8.91
C ARG A 11 -15.63 2.86 -7.80
N LEU A 12 -15.52 3.36 -6.57
CA LEU A 12 -15.37 2.56 -5.36
C LEU A 12 -16.65 1.74 -5.10
N TYR A 13 -16.50 0.45 -4.86
CA TYR A 13 -17.57 -0.47 -4.46
C TYR A 13 -17.56 -0.73 -2.96
N ALA A 14 -16.40 -1.08 -2.42
CA ALA A 14 -16.20 -1.38 -1.01
C ALA A 14 -14.75 -1.10 -0.62
N SER A 15 -14.50 -0.77 0.65
CA SER A 15 -13.15 -0.64 1.21
C SER A 15 -13.13 -1.07 2.68
N GLY A 16 -11.93 -1.38 3.16
CA GLY A 16 -11.65 -1.69 4.56
C GLY A 16 -11.18 -3.13 4.76
N MET A 17 -10.88 -3.46 6.02
CA MET A 17 -10.46 -4.78 6.45
C MET A 17 -11.41 -5.35 7.50
N THR A 18 -11.71 -6.65 7.40
CA THR A 18 -12.33 -7.40 8.49
C THR A 18 -11.27 -7.84 9.51
N ALA A 19 -11.70 -8.20 10.73
CA ALA A 19 -10.79 -8.79 11.72
C ALA A 19 -10.05 -10.03 11.19
N TRP A 20 -10.76 -10.89 10.44
CA TRP A 20 -10.16 -12.05 9.78
C TRP A 20 -9.10 -11.67 8.75
N MET A 21 -9.36 -10.66 7.92
CA MET A 21 -8.39 -10.17 6.92
C MET A 21 -7.11 -9.64 7.57
N ARG A 22 -7.24 -8.87 8.68
CA ARG A 22 -6.09 -8.37 9.46
C ARG A 22 -5.27 -9.50 10.05
N TYR A 23 -5.96 -10.46 10.69
CA TYR A 23 -5.31 -11.64 11.27
C TYR A 23 -4.55 -12.43 10.21
N GLN A 24 -5.20 -12.73 9.09
CA GLN A 24 -4.62 -13.53 8.03
C GLN A 24 -3.39 -12.86 7.40
N ILE A 25 -3.48 -11.57 7.08
CA ILE A 25 -2.36 -10.88 6.43
C ILE A 25 -1.17 -10.75 7.38
N LEU A 26 -1.41 -10.43 8.67
CA LEU A 26 -0.36 -10.35 9.67
C LEU A 26 0.32 -11.71 9.90
N LEU A 27 -0.48 -12.77 9.99
CA LEU A 27 0.00 -14.14 10.12
C LEU A 27 0.88 -14.54 8.93
N LEU A 28 0.46 -14.26 7.71
CA LEU A 28 1.22 -14.62 6.51
C LEU A 28 2.56 -13.88 6.45
N HIS A 29 2.60 -12.59 6.80
CA HIS A 29 3.86 -11.84 6.88
C HIS A 29 4.81 -12.43 7.91
N ASN A 30 4.32 -12.67 9.14
CA ASN A 30 5.15 -13.24 10.20
C ASN A 30 5.60 -14.66 9.87
N ARG A 31 4.76 -15.49 9.24
CA ARG A 31 5.15 -16.82 8.78
C ARG A 31 6.29 -16.79 7.77
N HIS A 32 6.22 -15.92 6.76
CA HIS A 32 7.32 -15.77 5.80
C HIS A 32 8.59 -15.25 6.48
N ARG A 33 8.48 -14.28 7.38
CA ARG A 33 9.63 -13.76 8.15
C ARG A 33 10.26 -14.82 9.05
N ASP A 34 9.45 -15.68 9.67
CA ASP A 34 9.90 -16.80 10.51
C ASP A 34 10.65 -17.84 9.67
N ASN A 35 10.14 -18.17 8.47
CA ASN A 35 10.83 -19.02 7.50
C ASN A 35 12.18 -18.42 7.04
N ILE A 36 12.23 -17.11 6.76
CA ILE A 36 13.48 -16.42 6.41
C ILE A 36 14.46 -16.51 7.58
N ALA A 37 14.02 -16.23 8.81
CA ALA A 37 14.86 -16.27 10.00
C ALA A 37 15.45 -17.66 10.27
N MET A 38 14.72 -18.72 9.94
CA MET A 38 15.20 -20.12 10.02
C MET A 38 16.04 -20.55 8.81
N GLY A 39 16.14 -19.74 7.75
CA GLY A 39 16.79 -20.15 6.49
C GLY A 39 16.00 -21.20 5.70
N LEU A 40 14.68 -21.28 5.92
CA LEU A 40 13.77 -22.17 5.19
C LEU A 40 13.16 -21.51 3.93
N GLU A 41 13.30 -20.18 3.80
CA GLU A 41 12.85 -19.46 2.61
C GLU A 41 13.84 -19.70 1.44
N PRO A 42 13.40 -20.24 0.29
CA PRO A 42 14.31 -20.62 -0.77
C PRO A 42 15.13 -19.45 -1.33
N GLY A 43 16.45 -19.64 -1.41
CA GLY A 43 17.37 -18.63 -1.95
C GLY A 43 17.77 -17.55 -0.95
N GLN A 44 17.38 -17.66 0.32
CA GLN A 44 17.63 -16.64 1.34
C GLN A 44 18.40 -17.23 2.54
N PRO A 45 19.47 -16.56 3.01
CA PRO A 45 20.18 -16.98 4.20
C PRO A 45 19.36 -16.75 5.49
N PRO A 46 19.68 -17.46 6.59
CA PRO A 46 19.02 -17.25 7.88
C PRO A 46 19.33 -15.86 8.47
N ALA A 47 18.42 -15.35 9.29
CA ALA A 47 18.47 -13.99 9.84
C ALA A 47 18.66 -13.98 11.36
N THR A 48 19.56 -13.13 11.86
CA THR A 48 19.89 -13.02 13.29
C THR A 48 18.95 -12.11 14.08
N ASN A 49 18.36 -11.11 13.41
CA ASN A 49 17.70 -9.95 14.05
C ASN A 49 16.25 -9.70 13.56
N MET A 50 15.62 -10.69 12.95
CA MET A 50 14.30 -10.55 12.30
C MET A 50 13.19 -10.28 13.32
N ARG A 51 12.61 -9.07 13.34
CA ARG A 51 11.52 -8.73 14.27
C ARG A 51 10.18 -9.34 13.85
N LYS A 52 9.36 -9.70 14.84
CA LYS A 52 7.94 -9.97 14.65
C LYS A 52 7.19 -8.68 14.32
N MET A 53 6.30 -8.72 13.34
CA MET A 53 5.39 -7.63 13.02
C MET A 53 4.12 -7.68 13.88
N TYR A 54 3.62 -6.50 14.21
CA TYR A 54 2.37 -6.25 14.92
C TYR A 54 1.47 -5.35 14.08
N TRP A 55 0.16 -5.48 14.27
CA TRP A 55 -0.79 -4.64 13.55
C TRP A 55 -0.70 -3.19 14.02
N ASP A 56 -0.99 -2.27 13.11
CA ASP A 56 -1.00 -0.85 13.39
C ASP A 56 -2.20 -0.19 12.69
N TYR A 57 -3.14 0.31 13.49
CA TYR A 57 -4.38 0.86 12.99
C TYR A 57 -4.21 2.22 12.31
N GLU A 58 -3.19 3.00 12.67
CA GLU A 58 -2.85 4.26 11.97
C GLU A 58 -2.37 3.94 10.56
N LEU A 59 -1.47 2.96 10.41
CA LEU A 59 -0.98 2.51 9.11
C LEU A 59 -2.09 1.92 8.24
N GLU A 60 -3.02 1.14 8.80
CA GLU A 60 -4.20 0.62 8.12
C GLU A 60 -5.09 1.76 7.61
N HIS A 61 -5.37 2.76 8.45
CA HIS A 61 -6.24 3.87 8.09
C HIS A 61 -5.68 4.66 6.89
N MET A 62 -4.38 4.94 6.91
CA MET A 62 -3.71 5.58 5.77
C MET A 62 -3.75 4.70 4.51
N ALA A 63 -3.54 3.39 4.65
CA ALA A 63 -3.64 2.46 3.53
C ALA A 63 -5.06 2.44 2.94
N GLU A 64 -6.11 2.53 3.76
CA GLU A 64 -7.50 2.59 3.30
C GLU A 64 -7.78 3.87 2.52
N ILE A 65 -7.38 5.04 3.04
CA ILE A 65 -7.55 6.33 2.36
C ILE A 65 -6.93 6.26 0.96
N TRP A 66 -5.75 5.66 0.85
CA TRP A 66 -5.07 5.53 -0.43
C TRP A 66 -5.73 4.50 -1.36
N ALA A 67 -6.10 3.33 -0.84
CA ALA A 67 -6.79 2.29 -1.61
C ALA A 67 -8.10 2.81 -2.24
N ARG A 68 -8.85 3.64 -1.51
CA ARG A 68 -10.12 4.26 -1.97
C ARG A 68 -9.95 5.19 -3.17
N GLN A 69 -8.73 5.61 -3.50
CA GLN A 69 -8.46 6.41 -4.69
C GLN A 69 -8.54 5.60 -5.99
N CYS A 70 -8.51 4.26 -5.91
CA CYS A 70 -8.60 3.36 -7.07
C CYS A 70 -7.55 3.68 -8.15
N GLN A 71 -6.32 3.98 -7.74
CA GLN A 71 -5.21 4.32 -8.64
C GLN A 71 -4.02 3.42 -8.35
N LYS A 72 -3.41 2.88 -9.41
CA LYS A 72 -2.19 2.07 -9.31
C LYS A 72 -0.96 3.00 -9.23
N ARG A 73 -0.78 3.64 -8.08
CA ARG A 73 0.38 4.49 -7.76
C ARG A 73 0.67 4.44 -6.28
N HIS A 74 1.91 4.74 -5.91
CA HIS A 74 2.31 4.86 -4.51
C HIS A 74 1.85 6.18 -3.89
N ASP A 75 1.64 6.15 -2.58
CA ASP A 75 1.42 7.36 -1.78
C ASP A 75 2.75 8.11 -1.57
N GLU A 76 2.79 9.38 -1.98
CA GLU A 76 3.98 10.24 -1.86
C GLU A 76 4.19 10.73 -0.42
N CYS A 77 3.11 10.92 0.36
CA CYS A 77 3.14 11.55 1.68
C CYS A 77 2.50 10.65 2.74
N ARG A 78 3.22 9.58 3.11
CA ARG A 78 2.72 8.51 4.00
C ARG A 78 3.45 8.39 5.35
N ASN A 79 4.42 9.25 5.61
CA ASN A 79 5.17 9.20 6.87
C ASN A 79 4.26 9.64 8.03
N THR A 80 4.40 8.96 9.16
CA THR A 80 3.71 9.32 10.41
C THR A 80 4.64 10.15 11.29
N ILE A 81 4.09 10.69 12.38
CA ILE A 81 4.90 11.33 13.43
C ILE A 81 5.80 10.29 14.12
N ARG A 82 5.38 9.01 14.17
CA ARG A 82 6.13 7.94 14.85
C ARG A 82 7.32 7.43 14.04
N PHE A 83 7.17 7.30 12.73
CA PHE A 83 8.21 6.78 11.84
C PHE A 83 7.92 7.06 10.37
N ASN A 84 8.99 7.02 9.57
CA ASN A 84 8.90 6.94 8.11
C ASN A 84 8.20 5.64 7.70
N VAL A 85 7.46 5.67 6.59
CA VAL A 85 6.62 4.54 6.15
C VAL A 85 6.97 4.09 4.74
N LEU A 86 7.19 2.80 4.59
CA LEU A 86 7.33 2.12 3.30
C LEU A 86 5.98 1.52 2.88
N GLN A 87 5.77 1.29 1.58
CA GLN A 87 4.50 0.80 1.07
C GLN A 87 4.69 -0.28 -0.01
N ASN A 88 3.96 -1.39 0.17
CA ASN A 88 3.68 -2.31 -0.94
C ASN A 88 2.26 -2.09 -1.46
N MET A 89 2.10 -2.30 -2.75
CA MET A 89 0.83 -2.21 -3.46
C MET A 89 0.66 -3.43 -4.35
N ASP A 90 -0.56 -3.93 -4.43
CA ASP A 90 -0.95 -4.94 -5.40
C ASP A 90 -2.34 -4.62 -5.98
N VAL A 91 -2.53 -4.94 -7.27
CA VAL A 91 -3.80 -4.70 -7.97
C VAL A 91 -4.19 -5.94 -8.77
N ARG A 92 -5.29 -6.57 -8.37
CA ARG A 92 -5.78 -7.81 -8.99
C ARG A 92 -7.19 -7.68 -9.50
N ALA A 93 -7.50 -8.38 -10.58
CA ALA A 93 -8.89 -8.53 -11.01
C ALA A 93 -9.62 -9.50 -10.08
N VAL A 94 -10.79 -9.11 -9.61
CA VAL A 94 -11.67 -10.00 -8.83
C VAL A 94 -12.34 -10.96 -9.81
N VAL A 95 -12.12 -12.25 -9.61
CA VAL A 95 -12.75 -13.34 -10.37
C VAL A 95 -13.80 -14.04 -9.51
N SER A 96 -14.72 -14.77 -10.15
CA SER A 96 -15.72 -15.55 -9.41
C SER A 96 -15.04 -16.62 -8.56
N ARG A 97 -15.64 -16.92 -7.39
CA ARG A 97 -15.17 -17.92 -6.40
C ARG A 97 -13.87 -17.59 -5.65
N VAL A 98 -13.30 -16.40 -5.82
CA VAL A 98 -12.16 -15.94 -5.03
C VAL A 98 -12.65 -15.00 -3.93
N THR A 99 -12.21 -15.24 -2.69
CA THR A 99 -12.52 -14.38 -1.54
C THR A 99 -11.53 -13.23 -1.45
N GLU A 100 -11.92 -12.14 -0.80
CA GLU A 100 -11.06 -10.99 -0.49
C GLU A 100 -9.82 -11.43 0.29
N ALA A 101 -10.02 -12.37 1.22
CA ALA A 101 -8.96 -12.95 2.01
C ALA A 101 -7.96 -13.73 1.13
N GLN A 102 -8.43 -14.48 0.12
CA GLN A 102 -7.54 -15.14 -0.83
C GLN A 102 -6.74 -14.12 -1.66
N LEU A 103 -7.36 -13.02 -2.10
CA LEU A 103 -6.66 -11.95 -2.81
C LEU A 103 -5.53 -11.33 -1.97
N LEU A 104 -5.76 -11.16 -0.66
CA LEU A 104 -4.72 -10.71 0.27
C LEU A 104 -3.60 -11.74 0.41
N ALA A 105 -3.93 -13.03 0.55
CA ALA A 105 -2.92 -14.09 0.62
C ALA A 105 -2.06 -14.12 -0.64
N ASP A 106 -2.69 -14.02 -1.81
CA ASP A 106 -2.00 -14.02 -3.09
C ASP A 106 -1.10 -12.77 -3.24
N ALA A 107 -1.52 -11.62 -2.72
CA ALA A 107 -0.72 -10.40 -2.70
C ALA A 107 0.54 -10.58 -1.85
N VAL A 108 0.41 -11.11 -0.63
CA VAL A 108 1.55 -11.38 0.26
C VAL A 108 2.50 -12.40 -0.37
N GLY A 109 1.97 -13.51 -0.89
CA GLY A 109 2.79 -14.52 -1.57
C GLY A 109 3.53 -13.96 -2.79
N ALA A 110 2.91 -13.05 -3.54
CA ALA A 110 3.58 -12.37 -4.65
C ALA A 110 4.68 -11.42 -4.18
N TRP A 111 4.50 -10.67 -3.08
CA TRP A 111 5.57 -9.85 -2.52
C TRP A 111 6.75 -10.71 -2.05
N PHE A 112 6.49 -11.82 -1.36
CA PHE A 112 7.54 -12.71 -0.89
C PHE A 112 8.18 -13.55 -1.99
N SER A 113 7.53 -13.75 -3.15
CA SER A 113 8.11 -14.49 -4.29
C SER A 113 9.40 -13.88 -4.83
N GLY A 114 9.69 -12.61 -4.50
CA GLY A 114 10.98 -11.98 -4.80
C GLY A 114 12.17 -12.63 -4.09
N SER A 115 11.96 -13.42 -3.02
CA SER A 115 13.00 -14.15 -2.29
C SER A 115 13.86 -15.04 -3.20
N ARG A 116 13.23 -15.70 -4.17
CA ARG A 116 13.90 -16.61 -5.12
C ARG A 116 14.72 -15.88 -6.18
N ALA A 117 14.38 -14.63 -6.43
CA ALA A 117 14.93 -13.84 -7.52
C ALA A 117 16.02 -12.86 -7.02
N LEU A 118 16.04 -12.57 -5.72
CA LEU A 118 17.05 -11.77 -5.06
C LEU A 118 18.21 -12.67 -4.62
N PRO A 119 19.42 -12.50 -5.18
CA PRO A 119 20.58 -13.24 -4.72
C PRO A 119 20.95 -12.92 -3.26
N PRO A 120 21.51 -13.87 -2.48
CA PRO A 120 21.91 -13.66 -1.09
C PRO A 120 22.83 -12.46 -0.86
N GLU A 121 23.70 -12.12 -1.83
CA GLU A 121 24.64 -11.00 -1.67
C GLU A 121 23.96 -9.63 -1.62
N HIS A 122 22.76 -9.51 -2.19
CA HIS A 122 21.97 -8.29 -2.17
C HIS A 122 21.20 -8.12 -0.85
N VAL A 123 21.19 -9.14 0.02
CA VAL A 123 20.66 -9.04 1.39
C VAL A 123 21.55 -8.15 2.25
N TRP A 124 22.87 -8.16 2.03
CA TRP A 124 23.84 -7.37 2.82
C TRP A 124 23.86 -5.87 2.48
N SER A 125 23.58 -5.53 1.22
CA SER A 125 23.57 -4.15 0.75
C SER A 125 22.42 -3.98 -0.23
N PHE A 126 21.24 -3.69 0.30
CA PHE A 126 20.10 -3.36 -0.53
C PHE A 126 20.42 -2.12 -1.38
N ARG A 127 20.16 -2.19 -2.68
CA ARG A 127 20.28 -1.03 -3.58
C ARG A 127 18.93 -0.72 -4.19
N LEU A 128 18.52 0.54 -4.09
CA LEU A 128 17.35 1.06 -4.80
C LEU A 128 17.65 1.15 -6.30
N SER A 129 17.60 0.01 -6.98
CA SER A 129 17.58 0.01 -8.43
C SER A 129 16.18 0.38 -8.92
N ASN A 130 16.11 1.08 -10.05
CA ASN A 130 14.97 0.92 -10.96
C ASN A 130 14.71 -0.58 -11.15
N CYS A 131 13.49 -1.02 -11.50
CA CYS A 131 13.10 -2.43 -11.66
C CYS A 131 13.93 -3.31 -12.65
N SER A 132 15.15 -2.92 -12.95
CA SER A 132 16.21 -3.49 -13.76
C SER A 132 17.29 -4.27 -12.98
N ALA A 133 17.28 -4.33 -11.63
CA ALA A 133 18.22 -5.19 -10.87
C ALA A 133 17.92 -6.70 -10.98
N PRO A 134 18.88 -7.58 -10.64
CA PRO A 134 18.64 -9.02 -10.48
C PRO A 134 17.48 -9.24 -9.49
N GLY A 135 16.38 -9.80 -9.97
CA GLY A 135 15.15 -10.00 -9.20
C GLY A 135 13.96 -9.09 -9.58
N GLY A 136 14.18 -8.08 -10.45
CA GLY A 136 13.13 -7.20 -10.98
C GLY A 136 12.38 -6.38 -9.92
N CYS A 137 11.18 -5.87 -10.24
CA CYS A 137 10.34 -5.15 -9.25
C CYS A 137 9.98 -6.00 -8.02
N ASN A 138 10.08 -7.33 -8.11
CA ASN A 138 9.69 -8.25 -7.03
C ASN A 138 10.66 -8.17 -5.84
N ALA A 139 11.94 -7.90 -6.10
CA ALA A 139 12.94 -7.68 -5.05
C ALA A 139 12.59 -6.47 -4.15
N HIS A 140 12.03 -5.40 -4.72
CA HIS A 140 11.59 -4.22 -3.98
C HIS A 140 10.41 -4.53 -3.04
N TRP A 141 9.45 -5.34 -3.49
CA TRP A 141 8.34 -5.77 -2.64
C TRP A 141 8.77 -6.75 -1.55
N TYR A 142 9.66 -7.68 -1.89
CA TYR A 142 10.24 -8.64 -0.96
C TYR A 142 11.01 -7.92 0.16
N SER A 143 11.97 -7.07 -0.21
CA SER A 143 12.77 -6.30 0.75
C SER A 143 11.91 -5.46 1.69
N ALA A 144 10.82 -4.86 1.19
CA ALA A 144 9.88 -4.09 2.00
C ALA A 144 9.19 -4.94 3.08
N ALA A 145 8.79 -6.17 2.74
CA ALA A 145 8.10 -7.08 3.66
C ALA A 145 9.07 -7.87 4.57
N ALA A 146 10.29 -8.14 4.10
CA ALA A 146 11.33 -8.92 4.77
C ALA A 146 12.26 -8.06 5.65
N TRP A 147 12.12 -6.73 5.66
CA TRP A 147 13.03 -5.85 6.39
C TRP A 147 13.04 -6.13 7.91
N ALA A 148 14.20 -6.46 8.49
CA ALA A 148 14.30 -6.94 9.87
C ALA A 148 13.85 -5.93 10.91
N SER A 149 14.17 -4.65 10.72
CA SER A 149 13.84 -3.58 11.67
C SER A 149 12.40 -3.07 11.55
N THR A 150 11.66 -3.43 10.50
CA THR A 150 10.24 -3.12 10.35
C THR A 150 9.40 -4.08 11.19
N TRP A 151 8.56 -3.54 12.08
CA TRP A 151 7.78 -4.31 13.05
C TRP A 151 6.32 -3.85 13.20
N ARG A 152 5.90 -2.81 12.48
CA ARG A 152 4.51 -2.36 12.37
C ARG A 152 3.99 -2.55 10.96
N LEU A 153 2.80 -3.13 10.85
CA LEU A 153 2.12 -3.41 9.59
C LEU A 153 0.68 -2.91 9.66
N GLY A 154 0.25 -2.16 8.66
CA GLY A 154 -1.16 -1.83 8.47
C GLY A 154 -1.54 -1.87 7.00
N CYS A 155 -2.56 -2.64 6.67
CA CYS A 155 -2.97 -2.84 5.28
C CYS A 155 -4.45 -2.56 5.10
N SER A 156 -4.85 -2.25 3.87
CA SER A 156 -6.25 -2.14 3.49
C SER A 156 -6.49 -2.58 2.05
N GLN A 157 -7.74 -2.93 1.75
CA GLN A 157 -8.19 -3.29 0.42
C GLN A 157 -9.38 -2.42 0.00
N ALA A 158 -9.40 -2.03 -1.27
CA ALA A 158 -10.55 -1.37 -1.89
C ALA A 158 -10.93 -2.08 -3.20
N LEU A 159 -12.21 -2.34 -3.39
CA LEU A 159 -12.78 -2.89 -4.61
C LEU A 159 -13.27 -1.75 -5.48
N CYS A 160 -12.79 -1.65 -6.72
CA CYS A 160 -13.10 -0.56 -7.63
C CYS A 160 -13.47 -1.07 -9.02
N THR A 161 -14.29 -0.34 -9.78
CA THR A 161 -14.46 -0.64 -11.20
C THR A 161 -13.14 -0.46 -11.95
N ALA A 162 -12.83 -1.38 -12.86
CA ALA A 162 -11.79 -1.16 -13.85
C ALA A 162 -12.15 0.07 -14.69
N LYS A 163 -11.18 0.97 -14.88
CA LYS A 163 -11.33 2.07 -15.85
C LYS A 163 -11.64 1.44 -17.20
N LYS A 164 -12.74 1.85 -17.84
CA LYS A 164 -12.90 1.56 -19.27
C LYS A 164 -11.77 2.30 -19.99
N PRO A 165 -11.00 1.67 -20.89
CA PRO A 165 -10.13 2.44 -21.76
C PRO A 165 -11.03 3.43 -22.50
N SER A 166 -10.82 4.73 -22.28
CA SER A 166 -11.43 5.75 -23.12
C SER A 166 -11.08 5.40 -24.55
N CYS A 167 -12.07 5.17 -25.41
CA CYS A 167 -11.86 4.72 -26.78
C CYS A 167 -10.73 5.53 -27.45
N ALA A 168 -9.55 4.94 -27.58
CA ALA A 168 -8.45 5.43 -28.42
C ALA A 168 -8.74 5.17 -29.91
N LEU A 169 -10.03 5.08 -30.28
CA LEU A 169 -10.54 4.87 -31.62
C LEU A 169 -11.37 6.08 -32.04
N PHE A 170 -10.80 7.28 -31.92
CA PHE A 170 -11.10 8.32 -32.89
C PHE A 170 -9.97 8.29 -33.92
N ARG A 171 -10.03 7.29 -34.80
CA ARG A 171 -9.21 7.24 -36.00
C ARG A 171 -9.57 8.51 -36.77
N LYS A 172 -8.68 9.52 -36.78
CA LYS A 172 -8.78 10.70 -37.64
C LYS A 172 -9.01 10.15 -39.05
N LYS A 173 -10.23 10.24 -39.59
CA LYS A 173 -10.42 10.12 -41.03
C LYS A 173 -9.57 11.25 -41.62
N ARG A 174 -8.46 10.90 -42.26
CA ARG A 174 -7.77 11.82 -43.17
C ARG A 174 -8.76 12.08 -44.30
N GLY A 175 -9.54 13.14 -44.16
CA GLY A 175 -10.20 13.76 -45.30
C GLY A 175 -9.13 14.49 -46.08
N THR A 176 -8.79 13.94 -47.24
CA THR A 176 -8.09 14.66 -48.31
C THR A 176 -8.96 15.82 -48.74
N GLY A 177 -8.47 17.04 -48.54
CA GLY A 177 -9.13 18.27 -48.97
C GLY A 177 -8.18 19.44 -48.78
N LEU A 178 -7.36 19.70 -49.80
CA LEU A 178 -6.68 20.97 -49.98
C LEU A 178 -7.74 22.08 -49.97
N GLN A 179 -7.53 23.10 -49.13
CA GLN A 179 -7.67 24.49 -49.58
C GLN A 179 -6.94 25.42 -48.62
N SER A 180 -5.94 26.08 -49.18
CA SER A 180 -5.23 27.25 -48.70
C SER A 180 -6.19 28.38 -48.36
N TYR A 181 -6.07 28.97 -47.17
CA TYR A 181 -6.48 30.35 -46.94
C TYR A 181 -5.60 30.97 -45.87
N GLU A 182 -4.72 31.87 -46.31
CA GLU A 182 -3.97 32.79 -45.45
C GLU A 182 -4.94 33.72 -44.71
N ARG A 183 -4.70 33.96 -43.42
CA ARG A 183 -5.19 35.18 -42.77
C ARG A 183 -4.27 35.61 -41.63
N SER A 184 -3.48 36.64 -41.96
CA SER A 184 -3.05 37.79 -41.15
C SER A 184 -2.69 37.53 -39.68
N VAL A 185 -1.38 37.57 -39.41
CA VAL A 185 -0.80 37.77 -38.08
C VAL A 185 -1.01 39.23 -37.67
N SER A 186 -1.81 39.47 -36.63
CA SER A 186 -1.78 40.71 -35.87
C SER A 186 -1.08 40.48 -34.54
N ASN A 187 0.02 41.20 -34.34
CA ASN A 187 0.82 41.19 -33.13
C ASN A 187 0.01 41.74 -31.96
N VAL A 188 -0.29 40.90 -30.97
CA VAL A 188 -0.70 41.36 -29.64
C VAL A 188 0.38 40.93 -28.65
N THR A 189 1.21 41.89 -28.29
CA THR A 189 2.13 41.83 -27.15
C THR A 189 1.34 41.60 -25.87
N ARG A 190 1.50 40.45 -25.23
CA ARG A 190 1.01 40.20 -23.87
C ARG A 190 2.18 40.20 -22.91
N THR A 191 2.27 41.28 -22.15
CA THR A 191 3.21 41.52 -21.06
C THR A 191 3.05 40.48 -19.96
N TYR A 192 4.17 39.91 -19.51
CA TYR A 192 4.25 39.07 -18.31
C TYR A 192 4.44 39.98 -17.07
N PRO A 193 3.60 39.89 -16.02
CA PRO A 193 3.96 40.46 -14.73
C PRO A 193 4.92 39.50 -13.98
N PRO A 194 5.84 40.04 -13.16
CA PRO A 194 6.94 39.28 -12.60
C PRO A 194 6.52 38.42 -11.40
N SER A 195 7.34 37.40 -11.16
CA SER A 195 7.29 36.40 -10.09
C SER A 195 6.90 36.96 -8.72
N GLN A 196 5.81 36.43 -8.15
CA GLN A 196 5.55 36.52 -6.72
C GLN A 196 5.88 35.17 -6.07
N ASN A 197 6.88 35.23 -5.19
CA ASN A 197 7.34 34.15 -4.32
C ASN A 197 6.16 33.56 -3.51
N LEU A 198 5.92 32.26 -3.65
CA LEU A 198 4.91 31.48 -2.89
C LEU A 198 5.31 31.21 -1.43
N LEU A 199 6.33 31.90 -0.90
CA LEU A 199 6.78 31.80 0.48
C LEU A 199 6.46 33.10 1.23
N ARG A 200 5.18 33.32 1.56
CA ARG A 200 4.71 34.15 2.70
C ARG A 200 3.19 34.22 2.76
N ARG A 201 2.55 33.17 3.29
CA ARG A 201 1.24 33.30 3.94
C ARG A 201 0.99 32.23 5.02
N THR A 202 2.02 31.88 5.79
CA THR A 202 1.83 31.42 7.18
C THR A 202 1.90 32.65 8.08
N ARG A 203 0.76 33.31 8.31
CA ARG A 203 0.65 34.20 9.48
C ARG A 203 0.20 33.33 10.65
N TYR A 204 1.12 33.10 11.58
CA TYR A 204 0.78 32.71 12.94
C TYR A 204 -0.14 33.81 13.50
N LEU A 205 -1.41 33.45 13.74
CA LEU A 205 -2.30 34.27 14.55
C LEU A 205 -2.01 33.94 16.01
N THR A 206 -1.12 34.72 16.61
CA THR A 206 -1.04 34.91 18.05
C THR A 206 -2.20 35.81 18.48
N THR A 207 -3.29 35.22 18.95
CA THR A 207 -4.35 35.92 19.68
C THR A 207 -4.83 35.05 20.83
N THR A 208 -4.80 35.65 22.01
CA THR A 208 -4.81 35.12 23.39
C THR A 208 -6.17 34.67 23.90
N THR A 209 -6.91 33.90 23.10
CA THR A 209 -8.13 33.22 23.56
C THR A 209 -8.20 31.85 22.90
N SER A 210 -7.63 30.84 23.57
CA SER A 210 -7.78 29.44 23.21
C SER A 210 -9.22 29.00 23.52
N PRO A 211 -10.02 28.55 22.55
CA PRO A 211 -11.12 27.66 22.88
C PRO A 211 -10.48 26.35 23.34
N ARG A 212 -10.80 25.95 24.57
CA ARG A 212 -10.46 24.64 25.14
C ARG A 212 -10.70 23.58 24.07
N PHE A 213 -9.66 22.86 23.71
CA PHE A 213 -9.80 21.59 23.01
C PHE A 213 -10.61 20.71 23.98
N GLU A 214 -11.90 20.53 23.71
CA GLU A 214 -12.69 19.52 24.40
C GLU A 214 -12.16 18.17 23.92
N ASP A 215 -11.19 17.68 24.70
CA ASP A 215 -10.69 16.32 24.67
C ASP A 215 -11.85 15.35 24.57
N TYR A 216 -11.70 14.36 23.69
CA TYR A 216 -12.20 12.98 23.80
C TYR A 216 -13.20 12.74 24.95
N ALA A 217 -14.36 13.39 24.90
CA ALA A 217 -15.51 12.99 25.68
C ALA A 217 -16.06 11.76 24.97
N ASN A 218 -15.67 10.61 25.52
CA ASN A 218 -16.20 9.30 25.23
C ASN A 218 -17.72 9.37 25.39
N THR A 219 -18.44 9.74 24.33
CA THR A 219 -19.88 9.58 24.30
C THR A 219 -20.11 8.08 24.21
N ASP A 220 -20.66 7.51 25.29
CA ASP A 220 -21.12 6.13 25.43
C ASP A 220 -22.19 5.76 24.39
N ARG A 221 -21.80 5.78 23.12
CA ARG A 221 -22.45 5.02 22.07
C ARG A 221 -21.62 3.76 21.96
N ILE A 222 -22.12 2.71 22.60
CA ILE A 222 -21.77 1.31 22.39
C ILE A 222 -21.24 1.16 20.96
N TYR A 223 -19.91 1.14 20.84
CA TYR A 223 -19.24 0.97 19.55
C TYR A 223 -19.38 -0.51 19.24
N HIS A 224 -20.55 -0.91 18.75
CA HIS A 224 -20.65 -2.14 18.00
C HIS A 224 -19.72 -1.95 16.80
N PRO A 225 -18.61 -2.73 16.70
CA PRO A 225 -17.82 -2.69 15.50
C PRO A 225 -18.77 -3.12 14.39
N LYS A 226 -19.21 -2.18 13.56
CA LYS A 226 -19.98 -2.51 12.37
C LYS A 226 -19.07 -3.40 11.55
N GLU A 227 -19.39 -4.69 11.56
CA GLU A 227 -18.76 -5.69 10.71
C GLU A 227 -18.68 -5.13 9.29
N SER A 228 -17.55 -5.36 8.62
CA SER A 228 -17.30 -4.77 7.31
C SER A 228 -18.47 -5.07 6.37
N PRO A 229 -18.87 -4.15 5.46
CA PRO A 229 -19.97 -4.35 4.51
C PRO A 229 -19.75 -5.51 3.50
N LEU A 230 -18.71 -6.32 3.70
CA LEU A 230 -18.16 -7.27 2.75
C LEU A 230 -18.90 -8.62 2.71
N HIS A 231 -19.98 -8.81 3.49
CA HIS A 231 -20.79 -10.04 3.45
C HIS A 231 -22.07 -9.96 2.59
N ARG A 232 -22.15 -9.08 1.59
CA ARG A 232 -23.17 -9.16 0.54
C ARG A 232 -22.59 -8.91 -0.84
N GLY A 233 -22.05 -9.95 -1.43
CA GLY A 233 -21.56 -9.88 -2.80
C GLY A 233 -21.11 -11.20 -3.38
N VAL A 234 -21.89 -12.28 -3.23
CA VAL A 234 -21.80 -13.34 -4.25
C VAL A 234 -22.10 -12.63 -5.57
N LEU A 235 -21.13 -12.58 -6.48
CA LEU A 235 -21.30 -12.10 -7.84
C LEU A 235 -22.29 -13.07 -8.53
N ARG A 236 -23.58 -12.92 -8.23
CA ARG A 236 -24.66 -13.59 -8.94
C ARG A 236 -24.72 -12.91 -10.29
N SER A 237 -24.25 -13.63 -11.31
CA SER A 237 -24.57 -13.32 -12.70
C SER A 237 -26.10 -13.30 -12.82
N GLU A 238 -26.71 -12.11 -12.73
CA GLU A 238 -28.12 -11.95 -13.04
C GLU A 238 -28.29 -12.10 -14.54
N MET A 239 -28.65 -13.31 -14.97
CA MET A 239 -29.18 -13.56 -16.30
C MET A 239 -30.54 -12.86 -16.44
N LYS A 240 -30.57 -11.58 -16.80
CA LYS A 240 -31.75 -10.95 -17.41
C LYS A 240 -31.37 -9.96 -18.51
N GLY A 241 -31.57 -10.41 -19.75
CA GLY A 241 -32.14 -9.61 -20.84
C GLY A 241 -31.67 -8.16 -21.02
N LYS A 242 -30.36 -7.94 -21.15
CA LYS A 242 -29.70 -6.85 -21.91
C LYS A 242 -28.20 -6.99 -21.61
N LYS A 243 -27.36 -7.28 -22.61
CA LYS A 243 -25.90 -7.47 -22.45
C LYS A 243 -25.22 -6.16 -21.97
N ARG A 244 -25.42 -5.76 -20.72
CA ARG A 244 -24.48 -4.86 -20.03
C ARG A 244 -23.26 -5.71 -19.70
N LYS A 245 -22.21 -5.55 -20.51
CA LYS A 245 -20.89 -6.13 -20.25
C LYS A 245 -20.51 -5.78 -18.81
N GLU A 246 -20.47 -6.79 -17.95
CA GLU A 246 -20.20 -6.63 -16.51
C GLU A 246 -18.86 -5.90 -16.34
N SER A 247 -18.84 -4.87 -15.49
CA SER A 247 -17.63 -4.08 -15.29
C SER A 247 -16.67 -4.90 -14.44
N LYS A 248 -15.48 -5.21 -14.98
CA LYS A 248 -14.45 -5.93 -14.22
C LYS A 248 -14.14 -5.16 -12.94
N ILE A 249 -14.20 -5.84 -11.79
CA ILE A 249 -13.84 -5.27 -10.50
C ILE A 249 -12.34 -5.53 -10.27
N LEU A 250 -11.62 -4.52 -9.79
CA LEU A 250 -10.23 -4.61 -9.38
C LEU A 250 -10.15 -4.43 -7.87
N ALA A 251 -9.42 -5.31 -7.20
CA ALA A 251 -9.01 -5.16 -5.82
C ALA A 251 -7.67 -4.42 -5.76
N TYR A 252 -7.66 -3.28 -5.09
CA TYR A 252 -6.48 -2.48 -4.78
C TYR A 252 -6.08 -2.77 -3.34
N THR A 253 -4.96 -3.44 -3.14
CA THR A 253 -4.41 -3.76 -1.83
C THR A 253 -3.19 -2.89 -1.57
N PHE A 254 -3.16 -2.22 -0.42
CA PHE A 254 -2.01 -1.45 0.03
C PHE A 254 -1.61 -1.90 1.43
N CYS A 255 -0.32 -2.07 1.66
CA CYS A 255 0.26 -2.31 2.97
C CYS A 255 1.32 -1.27 3.25
N ASN A 256 1.21 -0.65 4.42
CA ASN A 256 2.15 0.31 4.96
C ASN A 256 2.99 -0.38 6.05
N TYR A 257 4.29 -0.10 6.05
CA TYR A 257 5.31 -0.76 6.86
C TYR A 257 6.10 0.26 7.66
N GLY A 258 6.20 0.04 8.96
CA GLY A 258 6.84 0.94 9.91
C GLY A 258 7.81 0.25 10.88
N PRO A 259 8.94 0.86 11.22
CA PRO A 259 9.62 1.93 10.48
C PRO A 259 9.96 1.50 9.04
N ALA A 260 10.14 2.48 8.15
CA ALA A 260 10.46 2.24 6.74
C ALA A 260 11.76 1.46 6.57
N GLY A 261 11.69 0.40 5.76
CA GLY A 261 12.86 -0.31 5.24
C GLY A 261 13.31 0.22 3.89
N ASN A 262 13.94 -0.66 3.11
CA ASN A 262 14.46 -0.37 1.77
C ASN A 262 15.43 0.82 1.75
N ILE A 263 16.30 0.89 2.76
CA ILE A 263 17.29 1.95 2.90
C ILE A 263 18.52 1.56 2.06
N ASP A 264 18.91 2.44 1.13
CA ASP A 264 20.05 2.20 0.23
C ASP A 264 21.34 1.97 1.02
N GLY A 265 22.07 0.91 0.67
CA GLY A 265 23.32 0.51 1.32
C GLY A 265 23.16 -0.23 2.64
N PHE A 266 21.94 -0.38 3.16
CA PHE A 266 21.67 -1.15 4.39
C PHE A 266 21.23 -2.58 4.08
N PRO A 267 21.50 -3.54 4.97
CA PRO A 267 21.02 -4.90 4.79
C PRO A 267 19.51 -5.00 5.01
N ILE A 268 18.85 -5.91 4.29
CA ILE A 268 17.43 -6.23 4.53
C ILE A 268 17.26 -6.82 5.93
N TYR A 269 18.18 -7.71 6.30
CA TYR A 269 18.32 -8.31 7.61
C TYR A 269 19.78 -8.75 7.81
N GLU A 270 20.18 -8.95 9.06
CA GLU A 270 21.52 -9.44 9.35
C GLU A 270 21.60 -10.96 9.18
N VAL A 271 22.56 -11.42 8.39
CA VAL A 271 22.74 -12.84 8.08
C VAL A 271 23.46 -13.56 9.21
N GLY A 272 22.96 -14.72 9.63
CA GLY A 272 23.60 -15.57 10.61
C GLY A 272 22.63 -16.49 11.34
N THR A 273 23.06 -17.04 12.47
CA THR A 273 22.24 -17.95 13.29
C THR A 273 20.97 -17.25 13.76
N THR A 274 19.82 -17.92 13.61
CA THR A 274 18.51 -17.42 14.05
C THR A 274 18.57 -16.86 15.47
N CYS A 275 18.00 -15.67 15.66
CA CYS A 275 17.94 -14.97 16.95
C CYS A 275 19.28 -14.61 17.62
N SER A 276 20.44 -14.80 16.99
CA SER A 276 21.73 -14.52 17.63
C SER A 276 21.97 -13.02 17.87
N ASN A 277 21.21 -12.14 17.22
CA ASN A 277 21.30 -10.70 17.40
C ASN A 277 19.91 -10.03 17.49
N CYS A 278 19.01 -10.59 18.31
CA CYS A 278 17.71 -9.97 18.53
C CYS A 278 17.86 -8.55 19.12
N PRO A 279 17.14 -7.55 18.58
CA PRO A 279 17.25 -6.17 19.06
C PRO A 279 16.89 -5.99 20.54
N GLN A 280 17.43 -4.95 21.17
CA GLN A 280 17.13 -4.64 22.57
C GLN A 280 15.63 -4.51 22.84
N GLY A 281 15.18 -5.07 23.97
CA GLY A 281 13.77 -5.10 24.37
C GLY A 281 12.94 -6.18 23.68
N THR A 282 13.59 -7.07 22.92
CA THR A 282 12.94 -8.23 22.29
C THR A 282 13.53 -9.54 22.80
N GLN A 283 12.77 -10.62 22.68
CA GLN A 283 13.18 -11.98 23.00
C GLN A 283 13.02 -12.90 21.78
N CYS A 284 13.84 -13.94 21.70
CA CYS A 284 13.73 -14.90 20.62
C CYS A 284 12.45 -15.73 20.77
N GLY A 285 11.61 -15.65 19.74
CA GLY A 285 10.42 -16.46 19.60
C GLY A 285 9.25 -16.06 20.50
N ASP A 286 8.08 -16.58 20.15
CA ASP A 286 6.90 -16.64 20.98
C ASP A 286 6.18 -17.98 20.78
N ARG A 287 4.94 -18.11 21.28
CA ARG A 287 4.16 -19.35 21.14
C ARG A 287 3.88 -19.75 19.69
N MET A 288 3.87 -18.79 18.76
CA MET A 288 3.44 -18.96 17.37
C MET A 288 4.61 -18.93 16.37
N HIS A 289 5.61 -18.08 16.59
CA HIS A 289 6.77 -17.91 15.71
C HIS A 289 8.03 -18.03 16.55
N ARG A 290 8.85 -19.05 16.33
CA ARG A 290 9.99 -19.38 17.21
C ARG A 290 11.28 -18.67 16.81
N ALA A 291 11.37 -18.17 15.57
CA ALA A 291 12.58 -17.59 15.01
C ALA A 291 12.55 -16.06 14.93
N LEU A 292 11.44 -15.44 15.36
CA LEU A 292 11.26 -13.99 15.32
C LEU A 292 11.57 -13.34 16.66
N CYS A 293 12.22 -12.19 16.62
CA CYS A 293 12.43 -11.34 17.78
C CYS A 293 11.11 -10.64 18.16
N SER A 294 10.51 -11.05 19.27
CA SER A 294 9.19 -10.60 19.74
C SER A 294 9.31 -9.70 20.97
N VAL A 295 8.32 -8.83 21.20
CA VAL A 295 8.23 -8.02 22.44
C VAL A 295 7.30 -8.74 23.42
N ALA A 296 7.52 -8.55 24.72
CA ALA A 296 6.66 -9.13 25.75
C ALA A 296 5.32 -8.37 25.81
N GLY A 297 4.26 -8.98 25.28
CA GLY A 297 2.96 -8.34 25.09
C GLY A 297 2.95 -7.42 23.86
N ASP A 298 1.85 -7.39 23.09
CA ASP A 298 1.70 -6.37 22.05
C ASP A 298 1.23 -5.06 22.72
N PRO A 299 2.02 -3.97 22.65
CA PRO A 299 1.68 -2.72 23.30
C PRO A 299 0.38 -2.08 22.80
N GLU A 300 -0.19 -2.55 21.67
CA GLU A 300 -1.47 -2.07 21.13
C GLU A 300 -2.64 -3.07 21.28
N THR A 301 -2.40 -4.31 21.70
CA THR A 301 -3.51 -5.19 22.15
C THR A 301 -3.86 -4.81 23.57
N LYS A 302 -4.93 -4.02 23.73
CA LYS A 302 -5.64 -3.95 25.00
C LYS A 302 -6.35 -5.29 25.20
N ASP A 303 -5.81 -6.12 26.09
CA ASP A 303 -6.59 -7.20 26.71
C ASP A 303 -7.78 -6.62 27.49
#